data_AF-A0A167QT97-F1
#
_entry.id   AF-A0A167QT97-F1
#
_cell.length_a   1.000
_cell.length_b   1.000
_cell.length_c   1.000
_cell.angle_alpha   90.00
_cell.angle_beta   90.00
_cell.angle_gamma   90.00
#
_symmetry.space_group_name_H-M   'P 1'
#
loop_
_entity.id
_entity.type
_entity.pdbx_description
1 polymer ?
#
loop_
_entity_poly.entity_id
_entity_poly.type
_entity_poly.pdbx_seq_one_letter_code
_entity_poly.pdbx_strand_id
1 'polypeptide(L)'
;MNPNAPSYSAATSDVNVRMMEAQVSTSREAEVNRPENIKRSYASKQKEYKDWYDEAFSSIPLENHYTVYGDKLHLFLKDCVVNRTYRRDTGKTIKSVEAFVETDVEPTDILLQRALPLMARKLADMQNANSGFHREVLWEFGVLHQKIDDLVSGRIPLRSLQEDGGERDGARSTEVQAFPVPANNSEPISQLPDIPVWYRMSRGVQTVTDLWREWHVGLSDCVSIHEMETRYSIAWRNNDRQFFNRCKRIVDCIKEYMVDNSSVLYSKDINLFESILKEYFFLSLYHYEEACNIQLQYLGLDTAGDALREQYIQNIQFVNVVPKRQNVVSQTWLCKKRHAQEAKCRVPNVAVVYIQCNVFFIVVLMQ
;
A
#
# COMPACT_ATOMS: atom_id res chain seq x y z
N MET A 1 -4.86 -79.40 2.59
CA MET A 1 -5.98 -78.42 2.62
C MET A 1 -6.35 -78.20 4.08
N ASN A 2 -6.21 -76.97 4.58
CA ASN A 2 -6.47 -76.64 6.00
C ASN A 2 -7.86 -76.01 6.10
N PRO A 3 -8.87 -76.70 6.67
CA PRO A 3 -10.26 -76.23 6.70
C PRO A 3 -10.54 -75.13 7.74
N ASN A 4 -9.54 -74.67 8.49
CA ASN A 4 -9.73 -73.73 9.61
C ASN A 4 -9.12 -72.34 9.38
N ALA A 5 -9.00 -71.85 8.14
CA ALA A 5 -8.63 -70.46 7.90
C ALA A 5 -9.80 -69.54 8.33
N PRO A 6 -9.62 -68.65 9.33
CA PRO A 6 -10.68 -67.74 9.75
C PRO A 6 -11.10 -66.87 8.56
N SER A 7 -12.41 -66.74 8.35
CA SER A 7 -12.99 -65.87 7.33
C SER A 7 -12.73 -64.40 7.69
N TYR A 8 -11.55 -63.89 7.34
CA TYR A 8 -11.13 -62.50 7.56
C TYR A 8 -11.89 -61.48 6.70
N SER A 9 -12.67 -61.94 5.72
CA SER A 9 -13.33 -61.11 4.70
C SER A 9 -14.42 -60.18 5.23
N ALA A 10 -15.19 -60.59 6.24
CA ALA A 10 -16.37 -59.84 6.68
C ALA A 10 -16.03 -58.71 7.68
N ALA A 11 -14.99 -58.89 8.49
CA ALA A 11 -14.57 -57.87 9.46
C ALA A 11 -13.88 -56.68 8.77
N THR A 12 -13.18 -56.92 7.66
CA THR A 12 -12.50 -55.85 6.91
C THR A 12 -13.44 -54.92 6.16
N SER A 13 -14.61 -55.40 5.72
CA SER A 13 -15.58 -54.56 5.00
C SER A 13 -16.24 -53.52 5.91
N ASP A 14 -16.58 -53.90 7.13
CA ASP A 14 -17.26 -53.00 8.08
C ASP A 14 -16.36 -51.85 8.55
N VAL A 15 -15.06 -52.12 8.75
CA VAL A 15 -14.08 -51.07 9.09
C VAL A 15 -13.92 -50.08 7.93
N ASN A 16 -13.85 -50.57 6.69
CA ASN A 16 -13.72 -49.70 5.52
C ASN A 16 -14.95 -48.80 5.30
N VAL A 17 -16.16 -49.33 5.52
CA VAL A 17 -17.40 -48.53 5.45
C VAL A 17 -17.38 -47.43 6.50
N ARG A 18 -17.07 -47.77 7.76
CA ARG A 18 -16.97 -46.79 8.85
C ARG A 18 -15.90 -45.73 8.60
N MET A 19 -14.76 -46.11 8.02
CA MET A 19 -13.71 -45.16 7.62
C MET A 19 -14.19 -44.20 6.53
N MET A 20 -14.89 -44.71 5.51
CA MET A 20 -15.42 -43.89 4.41
C MET A 20 -16.50 -42.92 4.92
N GLU A 21 -17.40 -43.38 5.78
CA GLU A 21 -18.41 -42.53 6.41
C GLU A 21 -17.78 -41.42 7.27
N ALA A 22 -16.75 -41.75 8.05
CA ALA A 22 -16.02 -40.77 8.84
C ALA A 22 -15.36 -39.69 7.96
N GLN A 23 -14.72 -40.08 6.84
CA GLN A 23 -14.11 -39.14 5.90
C GLN A 23 -15.14 -38.20 5.27
N VAL A 24 -16.30 -38.73 4.85
CA VAL A 24 -17.39 -37.93 4.28
C VAL A 24 -17.96 -36.96 5.32
N SER A 25 -18.16 -37.43 6.55
CA SER A 25 -18.68 -36.62 7.66
C SER A 25 -17.75 -35.43 7.97
N THR A 26 -16.44 -35.70 8.17
CA THR A 26 -15.45 -34.65 8.44
C THR A 26 -15.35 -33.65 7.30
N SER A 27 -15.42 -34.11 6.05
CA SER A 27 -15.37 -33.22 4.88
C SER A 27 -16.58 -32.27 4.84
N ARG A 28 -17.78 -32.79 5.12
CA ARG A 28 -19.02 -32.01 5.16
C ARG A 28 -19.01 -31.00 6.32
N GLU A 29 -18.55 -31.39 7.50
CA GLU A 29 -18.42 -30.50 8.64
C GLU A 29 -17.41 -29.37 8.36
N ALA A 30 -16.26 -29.70 7.76
CA ALA A 30 -15.27 -28.72 7.35
C ALA A 30 -15.83 -27.72 6.31
N GLU A 31 -16.71 -28.16 5.42
CA GLU A 31 -17.37 -27.29 4.45
C GLU A 31 -18.35 -26.32 5.12
N VAL A 32 -19.15 -26.80 6.07
CA VAL A 32 -20.08 -25.96 6.84
C VAL A 32 -19.32 -24.90 7.65
N ASN A 33 -18.26 -25.31 8.33
CA ASN A 33 -17.46 -24.46 9.23
C ASN A 33 -16.47 -23.53 8.50
N ARG A 34 -16.35 -23.62 7.18
CA ARG A 34 -15.43 -22.79 6.41
C ARG A 34 -15.88 -21.31 6.42
N PRO A 35 -14.98 -20.35 6.70
CA PRO A 35 -15.25 -18.92 6.59
C PRO A 35 -15.80 -18.51 5.22
N GLU A 36 -16.71 -17.52 5.20
CA GLU A 36 -17.47 -17.14 4.00
C GLU A 36 -16.59 -16.57 2.87
N ASN A 37 -15.52 -15.86 3.22
CA ASN A 37 -14.52 -15.37 2.26
C ASN A 37 -13.79 -16.53 1.57
N ILE A 38 -13.49 -17.60 2.30
CA ILE A 38 -12.87 -18.81 1.77
C ILE A 38 -13.88 -19.53 0.89
N LYS A 39 -15.14 -19.72 1.33
CA LYS A 39 -16.20 -20.32 0.49
C LYS A 39 -16.29 -19.63 -0.88
N ARG A 40 -16.39 -18.30 -0.91
CA ARG A 40 -16.42 -17.52 -2.17
C ARG A 40 -15.16 -17.69 -3.02
N SER A 41 -13.97 -17.64 -2.41
CA SER A 41 -12.70 -17.77 -3.14
C SER A 41 -12.50 -19.16 -3.75
N TYR A 42 -13.03 -20.21 -3.11
CA TYR A 42 -12.95 -21.58 -3.61
C TYR A 42 -14.08 -21.91 -4.59
N ALA A 43 -15.27 -21.31 -4.45
CA ALA A 43 -16.41 -21.59 -5.31
C ALA A 43 -16.09 -21.35 -6.80
N SER A 44 -15.39 -20.25 -7.13
CA SER A 44 -14.99 -19.98 -8.52
C SER A 44 -13.99 -21.01 -9.05
N LYS A 45 -13.00 -21.41 -8.25
CA LYS A 45 -11.99 -22.40 -8.62
C LYS A 45 -12.59 -23.81 -8.74
N GLN A 46 -13.50 -24.17 -7.84
CA GLN A 46 -14.22 -25.44 -7.87
C GLN A 46 -15.13 -25.50 -9.09
N LYS A 47 -15.83 -24.41 -9.43
CA LYS A 47 -16.62 -24.32 -10.65
C LYS A 47 -15.74 -24.51 -11.89
N GLU A 48 -14.62 -23.81 -11.96
CA GLU A 48 -13.66 -23.95 -13.06
C GLU A 48 -13.15 -25.38 -13.23
N TYR A 49 -12.81 -26.06 -12.13
CA TYR A 49 -12.41 -27.47 -12.18
C TYR A 49 -13.54 -28.38 -12.65
N LYS A 50 -14.78 -28.15 -12.20
CA LYS A 50 -15.96 -28.92 -12.62
C LYS A 50 -16.22 -28.75 -14.11
N ASP A 51 -16.24 -27.51 -14.58
CA ASP A 51 -16.46 -27.16 -15.98
C ASP A 51 -15.38 -27.84 -16.87
N TRP A 52 -14.10 -27.76 -16.48
CA TRP A 52 -13.00 -28.45 -17.18
C TRP A 52 -13.17 -29.97 -17.17
N TYR A 53 -13.57 -30.55 -16.04
CA TYR A 53 -13.72 -32.00 -15.91
C TYR A 53 -14.86 -32.53 -16.78
N ASP A 54 -16.01 -31.86 -16.79
CA ASP A 54 -17.17 -32.23 -17.60
C ASP A 54 -16.84 -32.17 -19.10
N GLU A 55 -15.98 -31.25 -19.51
CA GLU A 55 -15.46 -31.15 -20.89
C GLU A 55 -14.45 -32.27 -21.21
N ALA A 56 -13.45 -32.47 -20.35
CA ALA A 56 -12.34 -33.39 -20.62
C ALA A 56 -12.70 -34.89 -20.45
N PHE A 57 -13.70 -35.21 -19.61
CA PHE A 57 -14.00 -36.58 -19.19
C PHE A 57 -15.48 -36.96 -19.33
N SER A 58 -16.17 -36.40 -20.31
CA SER A 58 -17.59 -36.65 -20.57
C SER A 58 -17.97 -38.14 -20.75
N SER A 59 -17.00 -39.01 -21.07
CA SER A 59 -17.20 -40.45 -21.26
C SER A 59 -16.99 -41.31 -20.00
N ILE A 60 -16.54 -40.74 -18.87
CA ILE A 60 -16.24 -41.51 -17.65
C ILE A 60 -17.53 -41.67 -16.81
N PRO A 61 -17.72 -42.80 -16.09
CA PRO A 61 -18.84 -42.97 -15.17
C PRO A 61 -18.86 -41.93 -14.03
N LEU A 62 -20.08 -41.52 -13.65
CA LEU A 62 -20.34 -40.39 -12.76
C LEU A 62 -19.80 -40.57 -11.32
N GLU A 63 -19.61 -41.82 -10.87
CA GLU A 63 -19.34 -42.16 -9.46
C GLU A 63 -18.09 -41.50 -8.86
N ASN A 64 -17.17 -40.97 -9.67
CA ASN A 64 -15.95 -40.29 -9.17
C ASN A 64 -15.57 -39.02 -9.96
N HIS A 65 -16.54 -38.34 -10.58
CA HIS A 65 -16.26 -37.17 -11.43
C HIS A 65 -15.52 -36.06 -10.67
N TYR A 66 -16.02 -35.69 -9.50
CA TYR A 66 -15.52 -34.52 -8.76
C TYR A 66 -14.52 -34.85 -7.66
N THR A 67 -14.18 -36.13 -7.48
CA THR A 67 -13.11 -36.55 -6.58
C THR A 67 -11.77 -36.17 -7.22
N VAL A 68 -11.05 -35.27 -6.55
CA VAL A 68 -9.75 -34.76 -7.02
C VAL A 68 -8.66 -35.73 -6.57
N TYR A 69 -8.04 -36.42 -7.53
CA TYR A 69 -6.82 -37.19 -7.31
C TYR A 69 -5.60 -36.36 -7.73
N GLY A 70 -4.41 -36.71 -7.22
CA GLY A 70 -3.16 -36.00 -7.54
C GLY A 70 -2.97 -35.84 -9.06
N ASP A 71 -3.13 -36.92 -9.82
CA ASP A 71 -2.94 -36.93 -11.27
C ASP A 71 -3.99 -36.06 -12.00
N LYS A 72 -5.27 -36.14 -11.58
CA LYS A 72 -6.35 -35.29 -12.12
C LYS A 72 -6.05 -33.81 -11.87
N LEU A 73 -5.58 -33.47 -10.68
CA LEU A 73 -5.24 -32.09 -10.32
C LEU A 73 -4.05 -31.57 -11.14
N HIS A 74 -3.00 -32.38 -11.30
CA HIS A 74 -1.84 -31.98 -12.11
C HIS A 74 -2.20 -31.77 -13.58
N LEU A 75 -3.08 -32.61 -14.13
CA LEU A 75 -3.57 -32.44 -15.49
C LEU A 75 -4.37 -31.13 -15.63
N PHE A 76 -5.29 -30.85 -14.71
CA PHE A 76 -6.03 -29.58 -14.66
C PHE A 76 -5.09 -28.37 -14.59
N LEU A 77 -4.09 -28.41 -13.71
CA LEU A 77 -3.14 -27.30 -13.55
C LEU A 77 -2.36 -27.06 -14.84
N LYS A 78 -1.90 -28.13 -15.51
CA LYS A 78 -1.16 -28.03 -16.77
C LYS A 78 -2.01 -27.42 -17.89
N ASP A 79 -3.25 -27.90 -18.05
CA ASP A 79 -4.10 -27.53 -19.17
C ASP A 79 -4.75 -26.16 -18.98
N CYS A 80 -5.22 -25.85 -17.77
CA CYS A 80 -6.04 -24.65 -17.50
C CYS A 80 -5.30 -23.53 -16.78
N VAL A 81 -4.26 -23.82 -16.00
CA VAL A 81 -3.64 -22.84 -15.08
C VAL A 81 -2.27 -22.38 -15.56
N VAL A 82 -1.37 -23.30 -15.90
CA VAL A 82 0.03 -22.98 -16.26
C VAL A 82 0.11 -22.15 -17.54
N ASN A 83 -0.71 -22.47 -18.55
CA ASN A 83 -0.71 -21.77 -19.84
C ASN A 83 -1.68 -20.58 -19.89
N ARG A 84 -2.33 -20.24 -18.78
CA ARG A 84 -3.24 -19.11 -18.75
C ARG A 84 -2.42 -17.83 -18.95
N THR A 85 -2.55 -17.19 -20.10
CA THR A 85 -2.06 -15.81 -20.28
C THR A 85 -2.60 -15.02 -19.10
N TYR A 86 -1.70 -14.43 -18.30
CA TYR A 86 -2.07 -13.68 -17.10
C TYR A 86 -3.31 -12.88 -17.44
N ARG A 87 -4.44 -13.14 -16.74
CA ARG A 87 -5.63 -12.30 -16.89
C ARG A 87 -5.15 -10.93 -16.48
N ARG A 88 -4.69 -10.13 -17.45
CA ARG A 88 -4.63 -8.68 -17.30
C ARG A 88 -6.02 -8.37 -16.80
N ASP A 89 -6.05 -7.81 -15.60
CA ASP A 89 -7.26 -7.38 -14.94
C ASP A 89 -8.00 -6.55 -15.99
N THR A 90 -8.90 -7.21 -16.72
CA THR A 90 -9.63 -6.61 -17.84
C THR A 90 -10.55 -5.68 -17.11
N GLY A 91 -10.04 -4.46 -16.91
CA GLY A 91 -10.61 -3.47 -16.04
C GLY A 91 -12.09 -3.46 -16.30
N LYS A 92 -12.88 -3.62 -15.23
CA LYS A 92 -14.34 -3.57 -15.22
C LYS A 92 -14.84 -2.66 -16.33
N THR A 93 -15.03 -3.22 -17.51
CA THR A 93 -15.56 -2.50 -18.64
C THR A 93 -17.04 -2.59 -18.37
N ILE A 94 -17.58 -1.46 -17.92
CA ILE A 94 -18.99 -1.23 -17.64
C ILE A 94 -19.77 -1.88 -18.78
N LYS A 95 -20.55 -2.92 -18.45
CA LYS A 95 -21.52 -3.54 -19.36
C LYS A 95 -22.67 -2.57 -19.61
N SER A 96 -22.44 -1.49 -20.36
CA SER A 96 -23.54 -0.64 -20.85
C SER A 96 -23.27 0.05 -22.19
N VAL A 97 -22.53 -0.58 -23.11
CA VAL A 97 -22.33 0.01 -24.45
C VAL A 97 -22.79 -0.89 -25.60
N GLU A 98 -22.78 -2.22 -25.45
CA GLU A 98 -23.22 -3.11 -26.54
C GLU A 98 -24.76 -3.25 -26.68
N ALA A 99 -25.55 -2.67 -25.78
CA ALA A 99 -27.01 -2.60 -25.93
C ALA A 99 -27.49 -1.30 -26.62
N PHE A 100 -26.59 -0.45 -27.11
CA PHE A 100 -26.93 0.86 -27.71
C PHE A 100 -26.46 1.03 -29.15
N VAL A 101 -25.99 -0.03 -29.83
CA VAL A 101 -25.44 0.04 -31.20
C VAL A 101 -26.54 0.10 -32.28
N GLU A 102 -27.76 0.49 -31.92
CA GLU A 102 -28.85 0.66 -32.91
C GLU A 102 -29.72 1.87 -32.62
N THR A 103 -29.11 3.00 -32.23
CA THR A 103 -29.73 4.34 -32.38
C THR A 103 -28.65 5.39 -32.57
N ASP A 104 -28.67 6.07 -33.73
CA ASP A 104 -28.06 7.37 -34.05
C ASP A 104 -26.75 7.72 -33.33
N VAL A 105 -25.66 7.01 -33.65
CA VAL A 105 -24.31 7.44 -33.28
C VAL A 105 -23.98 8.71 -34.07
N GLU A 106 -23.94 9.84 -33.37
CA GLU A 106 -23.43 11.11 -33.90
C GLU A 106 -22.05 10.84 -34.55
N PRO A 107 -21.85 11.16 -35.84
CA PRO A 107 -20.62 10.85 -36.55
C PRO A 107 -19.41 11.31 -35.74
N THR A 108 -18.43 10.42 -35.58
CA THR A 108 -17.22 10.64 -34.77
C THR A 108 -16.53 11.97 -35.08
N ASP A 109 -16.65 12.45 -36.32
CA ASP A 109 -16.16 13.74 -36.79
C ASP A 109 -16.77 14.94 -36.05
N ILE A 110 -18.07 14.89 -35.72
CA ILE A 110 -18.76 15.98 -35.00
C ILE A 110 -18.28 16.04 -33.54
N LEU A 111 -18.05 14.87 -32.92
CA LEU A 111 -17.50 14.81 -31.56
C LEU A 111 -16.06 15.34 -31.52
N LEU A 112 -15.23 14.97 -32.49
CA LEU A 112 -13.87 15.51 -32.64
C LEU A 112 -13.87 17.02 -32.86
N GLN A 113 -14.77 17.53 -33.70
CA GLN A 113 -14.89 18.95 -33.98
C GLN A 113 -15.32 19.77 -32.76
N ARG A 114 -16.14 19.19 -31.87
CA ARG A 114 -16.52 19.82 -30.58
C ARG A 114 -15.44 19.70 -29.52
N ALA A 115 -14.65 18.62 -29.50
CA ALA A 115 -13.63 18.39 -28.49
C ALA A 115 -12.37 19.23 -28.71
N LEU A 116 -11.99 19.49 -29.96
CA LEU A 116 -10.76 20.22 -30.31
C LEU A 116 -10.62 21.59 -29.63
N PRO A 117 -11.63 22.49 -29.65
CA PRO A 117 -11.54 23.79 -28.98
C PRO A 117 -11.37 23.68 -27.47
N LEU A 118 -11.99 22.67 -26.84
CA LEU A 118 -11.88 22.45 -25.40
C LEU A 118 -10.47 22.00 -25.00
N MET A 119 -9.88 21.10 -25.79
CA MET A 119 -8.50 20.67 -25.59
C MET A 119 -7.51 21.82 -25.84
N ALA A 120 -7.72 22.62 -26.90
CA ALA A 120 -6.89 23.78 -27.19
C ALA A 120 -6.92 24.80 -26.04
N ARG A 121 -8.10 25.09 -25.49
CA ARG A 121 -8.25 25.97 -24.33
C ARG A 121 -7.54 25.40 -23.10
N LYS A 122 -7.69 24.10 -22.83
CA LYS A 122 -7.03 23.45 -21.69
C LYS A 122 -5.51 23.51 -21.79
N LEU A 123 -4.96 23.31 -22.99
CA LEU A 123 -3.53 23.45 -23.26
C LEU A 123 -3.04 24.89 -23.05
N ALA A 124 -3.79 25.88 -23.52
CA ALA A 124 -3.45 27.29 -23.30
C ALA A 124 -3.47 27.66 -21.81
N ASP A 125 -4.47 27.19 -21.05
CA ASP A 125 -4.55 27.42 -19.61
C ASP A 125 -3.36 26.79 -18.86
N MET A 126 -2.96 25.57 -19.24
CA MET A 126 -1.77 24.91 -18.69
C MET A 126 -0.48 25.65 -19.03
N GLN A 127 -0.33 26.12 -20.27
CA GLN A 127 0.85 26.91 -20.68
C GLN A 127 0.94 28.23 -19.92
N ASN A 128 -0.20 28.90 -19.68
CA ASN A 128 -0.28 30.13 -18.91
C ASN A 128 0.08 29.88 -17.43
N ALA A 129 -0.43 28.80 -16.83
CA ALA A 129 -0.11 28.43 -15.46
C ALA A 129 1.39 28.11 -15.28
N ASN A 130 1.98 27.35 -16.21
CA ASN A 130 3.40 27.01 -16.18
C ASN A 130 4.28 28.25 -16.34
N SER A 131 3.90 29.17 -17.24
CA SER A 131 4.61 30.43 -17.44
C SER A 131 4.53 31.35 -16.20
N GLY A 132 3.38 31.36 -15.51
CA GLY A 132 3.21 32.07 -14.25
C GLY A 132 4.15 31.56 -13.17
N PHE A 133 4.22 30.23 -12.99
CA PHE A 133 5.11 29.59 -12.04
C PHE A 133 6.59 29.87 -12.36
N HIS A 134 7.01 29.74 -13.62
CA HIS A 134 8.39 30.07 -14.02
C HIS A 134 8.78 31.51 -13.71
N ARG A 135 7.86 32.47 -13.92
CA ARG A 135 8.12 33.87 -13.60
C ARG A 135 8.31 34.10 -12.10
N GLU A 136 7.52 33.43 -11.26
CA GLU A 136 7.63 33.51 -9.80
C GLU A 136 8.95 32.91 -9.30
N VAL A 137 9.34 31.74 -9.82
CA VAL A 137 10.62 31.12 -9.47
C VAL A 137 11.81 32.00 -9.89
N LEU A 138 11.80 32.55 -11.12
CA LEU A 138 12.85 33.45 -11.58
C LEU A 138 12.92 34.74 -10.76
N TRP A 139 11.77 35.25 -10.32
CA TRP A 139 11.70 36.42 -9.45
C TRP A 139 12.35 36.14 -8.09
N GLU A 140 11.98 35.06 -7.41
CA GLU A 140 12.56 34.68 -6.12
C GLU A 140 14.06 34.42 -6.22
N PHE A 141 14.50 33.80 -7.32
CA PHE A 141 15.92 33.56 -7.59
C PHE A 141 16.68 34.88 -7.78
N GLY A 142 16.08 35.86 -8.47
CA GLY A 142 16.65 37.21 -8.60
C GLY A 142 16.78 37.93 -7.26
N VAL A 143 15.76 37.85 -6.40
CA VAL A 143 15.80 38.42 -5.03
C VAL A 143 16.90 37.76 -4.19
N LEU A 144 17.04 36.44 -4.29
CA LEU A 144 18.08 35.71 -3.58
C LEU A 144 19.48 36.10 -4.07
N HIS A 145 19.68 36.17 -5.39
CA HIS A 145 20.95 36.61 -5.98
C HIS A 145 21.34 38.00 -5.51
N GLN A 146 20.40 38.95 -5.47
CA GLN A 146 20.66 40.29 -4.98
C GLN A 146 21.12 40.29 -3.50
N LYS A 147 20.49 39.45 -2.66
CA LYS A 147 20.91 39.29 -1.25
C LYS A 147 22.33 38.73 -1.13
N ILE A 148 22.69 37.77 -1.98
CA ILE A 148 24.04 37.20 -2.02
C ILE A 148 25.05 38.27 -2.47
N ASP A 149 24.74 39.04 -3.51
CA ASP A 149 25.61 40.11 -4.01
C ASP A 149 25.81 41.22 -2.96
N ASP A 150 24.75 41.58 -2.24
CA ASP A 150 24.83 42.56 -1.15
C ASP A 150 25.64 42.03 0.04
N LEU A 151 25.58 40.73 0.32
CA LEU A 151 26.39 40.06 1.34
C LEU A 151 27.88 40.05 0.94
N VAL A 152 28.19 39.63 -0.29
CA VAL A 152 29.56 39.56 -0.82
C VAL A 152 30.17 40.96 -0.96
N SER A 153 29.37 41.96 -1.30
CA SER A 153 29.81 43.36 -1.40
C SER A 153 29.97 44.04 -0.04
N GLY A 154 29.66 43.36 1.07
CA GLY A 154 29.73 43.91 2.42
C GLY A 154 28.69 45.00 2.71
N ARG A 155 27.63 45.10 1.88
CA ARG A 155 26.52 46.05 2.09
C ARG A 155 25.56 45.58 3.18
N ILE A 156 25.54 44.28 3.46
CA ILE A 156 24.76 43.68 4.54
C ILE A 156 25.70 43.15 5.64
N PRO A 157 25.60 43.65 6.88
CA PRO A 157 26.33 43.08 8.02
C PRO A 157 25.86 41.64 8.31
N LEU A 158 26.82 40.72 8.48
CA LEU A 158 26.59 39.29 8.76
C LEU A 158 25.70 39.00 9.99
N ARG A 159 25.50 39.99 10.88
CA ARG A 159 24.61 39.86 12.06
C ARG A 159 23.11 39.82 11.72
N SER A 160 22.71 40.17 10.51
CA SER A 160 21.29 40.27 10.12
C SER A 160 20.64 38.95 9.66
N LEU A 161 21.41 37.86 9.56
CA LEU A 161 20.89 36.52 9.24
C LEU A 161 20.45 35.70 10.45
N GLN A 162 20.50 36.28 11.65
CA GLN A 162 19.94 35.65 12.83
C GLN A 162 18.42 35.79 12.76
N GLU A 163 17.76 34.80 12.15
CA GLU A 163 16.32 34.66 12.17
C GLU A 163 15.84 34.79 13.62
N ASP A 164 14.90 35.71 13.81
CA ASP A 164 14.25 36.11 15.05
C ASP A 164 13.47 34.90 15.64
N GLY A 165 14.23 33.96 16.20
CA GLY A 165 13.73 32.88 17.02
C GLY A 165 13.41 33.43 18.39
N GLY A 166 12.13 33.73 18.60
CA GLY A 166 11.59 34.29 19.83
C GLY A 166 12.11 33.60 21.09
N GLU A 167 12.76 34.42 21.91
CA GLU A 167 12.55 34.55 23.36
C GLU A 167 12.24 33.24 24.13
N ARG A 168 13.31 32.57 24.58
CA ARG A 168 13.29 31.87 25.87
C ARG A 168 14.49 32.29 26.70
N ASP A 169 14.13 32.89 27.83
CA ASP A 169 14.96 33.14 28.99
C ASP A 169 15.81 31.94 29.38
N GLY A 170 16.99 32.25 29.91
CA GLY A 170 17.46 31.54 31.09
C GLY A 170 18.68 30.64 30.88
N ALA A 171 19.83 31.29 31.08
CA ALA A 171 20.89 30.83 31.97
C ALA A 171 21.97 29.87 31.43
N ARG A 172 23.19 30.44 31.52
CA ARG A 172 24.40 29.87 32.12
C ARG A 172 25.39 29.19 31.17
N SER A 173 26.37 30.00 30.79
CA SER A 173 27.72 29.58 30.45
C SER A 173 28.25 28.58 31.47
N THR A 174 28.66 27.40 30.98
CA THR A 174 29.57 26.50 31.67
C THR A 174 30.71 26.16 30.71
N GLU A 175 31.80 26.89 30.92
CA GLU A 175 33.16 26.39 31.15
C GLU A 175 33.58 25.10 30.41
N VAL A 176 34.57 25.31 29.54
CA VAL A 176 35.35 24.31 28.82
C VAL A 176 36.05 23.37 29.83
N GLN A 177 35.67 22.09 29.86
CA GLN A 177 36.41 21.06 30.59
C GLN A 177 37.08 20.09 29.60
N ALA A 178 38.36 19.85 29.83
CA ALA A 178 39.27 19.07 29.00
C ALA A 178 38.89 17.58 28.92
N PHE A 179 39.06 17.01 27.73
CA PHE A 179 38.88 15.58 27.46
C PHE A 179 40.03 14.73 28.05
N PRO A 180 39.74 13.65 28.81
CA PRO A 180 40.71 12.59 29.03
C PRO A 180 40.62 11.54 27.91
N VAL A 181 41.80 11.04 27.52
CA VAL A 181 42.05 9.96 26.55
C VAL A 181 41.42 8.64 27.04
N PRO A 182 40.71 7.86 26.20
CA PRO A 182 40.20 6.56 26.63
C PRO A 182 41.22 5.44 26.37
N ALA A 183 41.43 4.63 27.40
CA ALA A 183 42.21 3.40 27.38
C ALA A 183 41.43 2.25 26.71
N ASN A 184 42.16 1.46 25.93
CA ASN A 184 41.73 0.20 25.33
C ASN A 184 41.21 -0.78 26.39
N ASN A 185 39.91 -1.06 26.39
CA ASN A 185 39.34 -2.25 27.01
C ASN A 185 38.60 -3.06 25.94
N SER A 186 39.08 -4.27 25.70
CA SER A 186 38.49 -5.25 24.82
C SER A 186 37.30 -5.92 25.53
N GLU A 187 36.08 -5.44 25.24
CA GLU A 187 34.85 -6.06 25.74
C GLU A 187 34.31 -7.14 24.80
N PRO A 188 33.57 -8.13 25.34
CA PRO A 188 33.08 -9.27 24.58
C PRO A 188 31.92 -8.87 23.66
N ILE A 189 32.14 -9.02 22.36
CA ILE A 189 31.14 -8.89 21.29
C ILE A 189 30.07 -9.97 21.49
N SER A 190 28.91 -9.66 22.10
CA SER A 190 27.67 -10.48 22.04
C SER A 190 26.43 -9.81 22.65
N GLN A 191 26.22 -8.50 22.46
CA GLN A 191 24.90 -7.90 22.68
C GLN A 191 24.48 -7.18 21.41
N LEU A 192 23.55 -7.80 20.67
CA LEU A 192 22.87 -7.16 19.57
C LEU A 192 22.19 -5.91 20.16
N PRO A 193 22.47 -4.70 19.65
CA PRO A 193 21.88 -3.49 20.21
C PRO A 193 20.37 -3.63 20.20
N ASP A 194 19.74 -3.42 21.37
CA ASP A 194 18.30 -3.46 21.54
C ASP A 194 17.64 -2.72 20.38
N ILE A 195 16.70 -3.39 19.70
CA ILE A 195 15.95 -2.83 18.58
C ILE A 195 15.45 -1.46 19.03
N PRO A 196 15.74 -0.35 18.30
CA PRO A 196 15.21 0.96 18.65
C PRO A 196 13.69 0.85 18.69
N VAL A 197 13.14 0.79 19.90
CA VAL A 197 11.74 0.44 20.18
C VAL A 197 10.77 1.44 19.50
N TRP A 198 11.31 2.53 18.96
CA TRP A 198 10.57 3.69 18.50
C TRP A 198 10.74 4.01 17.02
N TYR A 199 11.41 3.16 16.21
CA TYR A 199 11.43 3.44 14.77
C TYR A 199 10.02 3.32 14.18
N ARG A 200 9.59 4.39 13.53
CA ARG A 200 8.32 4.48 12.82
C ARG A 200 8.56 5.17 11.49
N MET A 201 8.10 4.55 10.40
CA MET A 201 8.19 5.15 9.06
C MET A 201 7.40 6.47 9.02
N SER A 202 7.98 7.47 8.34
CA SER A 202 7.38 8.79 8.22
C SER A 202 6.08 8.72 7.42
N ARG A 203 4.98 9.18 8.04
CA ARG A 203 3.65 9.21 7.39
C ARG A 203 3.44 10.47 6.55
N GLY A 204 4.37 11.42 6.63
CA GLY A 204 4.35 12.66 5.87
C GLY A 204 5.08 12.58 4.53
N VAL A 205 5.55 11.40 4.12
CA VAL A 205 6.20 11.22 2.82
C VAL A 205 5.17 11.34 1.70
N GLN A 206 5.21 12.49 1.01
CA GLN A 206 4.29 12.82 -0.08
C GLN A 206 4.93 12.67 -1.47
N THR A 207 6.26 12.61 -1.54
CA THR A 207 6.98 12.54 -2.81
C THR A 207 7.80 11.27 -2.90
N VAL A 208 8.02 10.81 -4.14
CA VAL A 208 8.85 9.62 -4.38
C VAL A 208 10.32 9.88 -4.00
N THR A 209 10.77 11.12 -4.06
CA THR A 209 12.11 11.53 -3.63
C THR A 209 12.28 11.46 -2.12
N ASP A 210 11.29 11.93 -1.36
CA ASP A 210 11.29 11.78 0.10
C ASP A 210 11.25 10.30 0.49
N LEU A 211 10.46 9.49 -0.24
CA LEU A 211 10.41 8.04 -0.03
C LEU A 211 11.76 7.39 -0.31
N TRP A 212 12.38 7.73 -1.43
CA TRP A 212 13.70 7.22 -1.82
C TRP A 212 14.77 7.62 -0.80
N ARG A 213 14.71 8.88 -0.33
CA ARG A 213 15.59 9.40 0.71
C ARG A 213 15.39 8.68 2.03
N GLU A 214 14.15 8.50 2.51
CA GLU A 214 13.87 7.70 3.72
C GLU A 214 14.39 6.26 3.57
N TRP A 215 14.23 5.70 2.37
CA TRP A 215 14.60 4.32 2.11
C TRP A 215 16.11 4.07 2.18
N HIS A 216 16.90 4.95 1.57
CA HIS A 216 18.35 4.74 1.38
C HIS A 216 19.23 5.61 2.29
N VAL A 217 18.78 6.80 2.68
CA VAL A 217 19.56 7.77 3.46
C VAL A 217 19.00 7.92 4.88
N GLY A 218 17.67 7.87 5.02
CA GLY A 218 16.96 8.25 6.24
C GLY A 218 16.37 9.66 6.17
N LEU A 219 15.40 9.95 7.04
CA LEU A 219 14.74 11.25 7.18
C LEU A 219 14.83 11.71 8.63
N SER A 220 15.03 13.02 8.86
CA SER A 220 14.99 13.65 10.20
C SER A 220 15.89 12.95 11.24
N ASP A 221 17.14 12.68 10.88
CA ASP A 221 18.13 11.97 11.71
C ASP A 221 17.76 10.51 12.08
N CYS A 222 16.71 9.98 11.47
CA CYS A 222 16.38 8.55 11.56
C CYS A 222 17.25 7.74 10.59
N VAL A 223 17.52 6.50 11.00
CA VAL A 223 18.23 5.49 10.20
C VAL A 223 17.44 5.17 8.92
N SER A 224 18.12 4.86 7.82
CA SER A 224 17.45 4.47 6.58
C SER A 224 16.62 3.18 6.75
N ILE A 225 15.51 3.06 6.02
CA ILE A 225 14.67 1.84 6.05
C ILE A 225 15.47 0.62 5.61
N HIS A 226 16.36 0.78 4.63
CA HIS A 226 17.24 -0.29 4.16
C HIS A 226 18.16 -0.80 5.29
N GLU A 227 18.74 0.11 6.06
CA GLU A 227 19.59 -0.25 7.19
C GLU A 227 18.78 -0.87 8.34
N MET A 228 17.57 -0.37 8.61
CA MET A 228 16.64 -0.99 9.57
C MET A 228 16.28 -2.42 9.17
N GLU A 229 15.96 -2.67 7.90
CA GLU A 229 15.68 -4.02 7.36
C GLU A 229 16.92 -4.92 7.46
N THR A 230 18.11 -4.38 7.21
CA THR A 230 19.37 -5.15 7.29
C THR A 230 19.71 -5.54 8.72
N ARG A 231 19.57 -4.61 9.67
CA ARG A 231 19.94 -4.82 11.08
C ARG A 231 18.90 -5.62 11.87
N TYR A 232 17.61 -5.38 11.61
CA TYR A 232 16.52 -5.87 12.46
C TYR A 232 15.50 -6.74 11.73
N SER A 233 15.63 -6.92 10.41
CA SER A 233 14.76 -7.76 9.59
C SER A 233 13.27 -7.44 9.82
N ILE A 234 12.43 -8.45 10.07
CA ILE A 234 10.97 -8.31 10.18
C ILE A 234 10.54 -7.66 11.50
N ALA A 235 11.38 -7.66 12.53
CA ALA A 235 10.97 -7.32 13.90
C ALA A 235 10.55 -5.86 14.06
N TRP A 236 11.22 -4.93 13.38
CA TRP A 236 10.97 -3.48 13.54
C TRP A 236 9.66 -3.02 12.88
N ARG A 237 9.14 -3.76 11.89
CA ARG A 237 7.99 -3.35 11.07
C ARG A 237 6.64 -3.90 11.54
N ASN A 238 6.52 -4.40 12.77
CA ASN A 238 5.26 -4.98 13.26
C ASN A 238 4.08 -4.00 13.18
N ASN A 239 4.30 -2.72 13.47
CA ASN A 239 3.26 -1.69 13.40
C ASN A 239 3.15 -0.99 12.03
N ASP A 240 4.17 -1.14 11.18
CA ASP A 240 4.29 -0.41 9.90
C ASP A 240 4.23 -1.33 8.67
N ARG A 241 3.92 -2.62 8.86
CA ARG A 241 4.00 -3.64 7.81
C ARG A 241 3.30 -3.29 6.50
N GLN A 242 2.07 -2.76 6.58
CA GLN A 242 1.32 -2.38 5.37
C GLN A 242 1.97 -1.21 4.64
N PHE A 243 2.48 -0.24 5.40
CA PHE A 243 3.14 0.94 4.85
C PHE A 243 4.48 0.57 4.25
N PHE A 244 5.27 -0.24 4.96
CA PHE A 244 6.50 -0.82 4.45
C PHE A 244 6.28 -1.54 3.12
N ASN A 245 5.28 -2.44 3.03
CA ASN A 245 5.01 -3.17 1.79
C ASN A 245 4.62 -2.24 0.63
N ARG A 246 3.88 -1.16 0.91
CA ARG A 246 3.52 -0.15 -0.10
C ARG A 246 4.77 0.59 -0.58
N CYS A 247 5.56 1.12 0.35
CA CYS A 247 6.81 1.80 0.09
C CYS A 247 7.79 0.91 -0.69
N LYS A 248 7.92 -0.36 -0.29
CA LYS A 248 8.78 -1.35 -0.92
C LYS A 248 8.42 -1.55 -2.39
N ARG A 249 7.12 -1.71 -2.71
CA ARG A 249 6.67 -1.87 -4.11
C ARG A 249 7.07 -0.68 -4.98
N ILE A 250 6.94 0.55 -4.45
CA ILE A 250 7.35 1.75 -5.19
C ILE A 250 8.87 1.74 -5.42
N VAL A 251 9.65 1.43 -4.39
CA VAL A 251 11.12 1.34 -4.49
C VAL A 251 11.57 0.23 -5.44
N ASP A 252 10.90 -0.91 -5.45
CA ASP A 252 11.20 -2.01 -6.36
C ASP A 252 10.89 -1.61 -7.82
N CYS A 253 9.75 -0.95 -8.08
CA CYS A 253 9.45 -0.39 -9.41
C CYS A 253 10.52 0.62 -9.88
N ILE A 254 11.02 1.46 -8.97
CA ILE A 254 12.12 2.40 -9.28
C ILE A 254 13.38 1.65 -9.70
N LYS A 255 13.75 0.60 -8.96
CA LYS A 255 14.95 -0.20 -9.26
C LYS A 255 14.83 -0.91 -10.60
N GLU A 256 13.68 -1.52 -10.89
CA GLU A 256 13.40 -2.16 -12.18
C GLU A 256 13.54 -1.14 -13.32
N TYR A 257 12.91 0.04 -13.16
CA TYR A 257 13.04 1.11 -14.13
C TYR A 257 14.50 1.56 -14.33
N MET A 258 15.29 1.67 -13.25
CA MET A 258 16.70 2.04 -13.33
C MET A 258 17.54 0.99 -14.06
N VAL A 259 17.22 -0.30 -13.92
CA VAL A 259 17.88 -1.38 -14.65
C VAL A 259 17.54 -1.31 -16.14
N ASP A 260 16.26 -1.15 -16.47
CA ASP A 260 15.78 -1.07 -17.85
C ASP A 260 16.33 0.17 -18.59
N ASN A 261 16.52 1.27 -17.86
CA ASN A 261 17.02 2.54 -18.38
C ASN A 261 18.50 2.77 -18.07
N SER A 262 19.23 1.75 -17.62
CA SER A 262 20.65 1.86 -17.21
C SER A 262 21.56 2.31 -18.35
N SER A 263 21.18 2.03 -19.60
CA SER A 263 21.89 2.51 -20.79
C SER A 263 21.71 4.02 -21.07
N VAL A 264 20.67 4.63 -20.52
CA VAL A 264 20.29 6.04 -20.77
C VAL A 264 20.58 6.95 -19.56
N LEU A 265 20.56 6.41 -18.35
CA LEU A 265 20.53 7.18 -17.09
C LEU A 265 21.88 7.56 -16.46
N TYR A 266 23.02 7.33 -17.14
CA TYR A 266 24.30 7.89 -16.66
C TYR A 266 24.42 9.41 -16.85
N SER A 267 23.40 10.07 -17.41
CA SER A 267 23.35 11.53 -17.55
C SER A 267 22.23 12.17 -16.71
N LYS A 268 22.52 12.36 -15.42
CA LYS A 268 22.11 13.48 -14.53
C LYS A 268 20.64 13.84 -14.23
N ASP A 269 19.62 13.37 -14.92
CA ASP A 269 18.26 13.91 -14.67
C ASP A 269 17.39 13.09 -13.70
N ILE A 270 17.73 13.17 -12.40
CA ILE A 270 16.83 12.83 -11.29
C ILE A 270 15.51 13.61 -11.38
N ASN A 271 15.52 14.81 -11.99
CA ASN A 271 14.34 15.64 -12.16
C ASN A 271 13.35 15.10 -13.23
N LEU A 272 13.85 14.49 -14.31
CA LEU A 272 12.99 13.81 -15.29
C LEU A 272 12.35 12.57 -14.66
N PHE A 273 13.13 11.88 -13.83
CA PHE A 273 12.66 10.75 -13.04
C PHE A 273 11.56 11.14 -12.03
N GLU A 274 11.71 12.28 -11.35
CA GLU A 274 10.66 12.85 -10.49
C GLU A 274 9.36 13.14 -11.24
N SER A 275 9.46 13.69 -12.46
CA SER A 275 8.26 14.04 -13.23
C SER A 275 7.45 12.80 -13.61
N ILE A 276 8.12 11.74 -14.06
CA ILE A 276 7.48 10.49 -14.45
C ILE A 276 6.88 9.81 -13.22
N LEU A 277 7.62 9.77 -12.10
CA LEU A 277 7.15 9.11 -10.90
C LEU A 277 6.00 9.84 -10.19
N LYS A 278 5.95 11.17 -10.23
CA LYS A 278 4.80 11.93 -9.71
C LYS A 278 3.52 11.50 -10.41
N GLU A 279 3.55 11.36 -11.73
CA GLU A 279 2.39 10.94 -12.52
C GLU A 279 1.90 9.53 -12.12
N TYR A 280 2.81 8.58 -11.92
CA TYR A 280 2.47 7.23 -11.47
C TYR A 280 2.05 7.14 -10.00
N PHE A 281 2.67 7.93 -9.11
CA PHE A 281 2.39 7.92 -7.68
C PHE A 281 0.99 8.47 -7.37
N PHE A 282 0.58 9.56 -8.03
CA PHE A 282 -0.78 10.09 -7.89
C PHE A 282 -1.83 9.11 -8.40
N LEU A 283 -1.60 8.44 -9.53
CA LEU A 283 -2.52 7.41 -10.05
C LEU A 283 -2.63 6.20 -9.09
N SER A 284 -1.52 5.73 -8.54
CA SER A 284 -1.50 4.62 -7.60
C SER A 284 -2.20 4.93 -6.28
N LEU A 285 -2.04 6.14 -5.74
CA LEU A 285 -2.72 6.55 -4.50
C LEU A 285 -4.21 6.78 -4.74
N TYR A 286 -4.56 7.43 -5.85
CA TYR A 286 -5.93 7.68 -6.26
C TYR A 286 -6.73 6.37 -6.38
N HIS A 287 -6.19 5.38 -7.11
CA HIS A 287 -6.87 4.08 -7.26
C HIS A 287 -6.99 3.29 -5.95
N TYR A 288 -6.08 3.48 -5.00
CA TYR A 288 -6.15 2.82 -3.70
C TYR A 288 -7.18 3.47 -2.77
N GLU A 289 -7.25 4.80 -2.76
CA GLU A 289 -8.26 5.55 -2.01
C GLU A 289 -9.66 5.26 -2.55
N GLU A 290 -9.82 5.21 -3.87
CA GLU A 290 -11.05 4.78 -4.53
C GLU A 290 -11.42 3.33 -4.16
N ALA A 291 -10.47 2.40 -4.13
CA ALA A 291 -10.71 1.02 -3.71
C ALA A 291 -11.12 0.91 -2.23
N CYS A 292 -10.51 1.70 -1.34
CA CYS A 292 -10.89 1.77 0.06
C CYS A 292 -12.28 2.38 0.25
N ASN A 293 -12.63 3.42 -0.51
CA ASN A 293 -13.94 4.05 -0.47
C ASN A 293 -15.04 3.12 -0.99
N ILE A 294 -14.79 2.40 -2.08
CA ILE A 294 -15.72 1.36 -2.60
C ILE A 294 -15.94 0.28 -1.54
N GLN A 295 -14.89 -0.11 -0.81
CA GLN A 295 -15.00 -1.15 0.21
C GLN A 295 -15.74 -0.67 1.48
N LEU A 296 -15.67 0.62 1.81
CA LEU A 296 -16.47 1.23 2.88
C LEU A 296 -17.96 1.37 2.50
N GLN A 297 -18.24 1.72 1.25
CA GLN A 297 -19.60 1.81 0.70
C GLN A 297 -20.29 0.43 0.66
N TYR A 298 -19.53 -0.63 0.32
CA TYR A 298 -20.03 -2.01 0.37
C TYR A 298 -20.33 -2.53 1.79
N LEU A 299 -19.77 -1.91 2.83
CA LEU A 299 -20.00 -2.27 4.23
C LEU A 299 -21.20 -1.53 4.85
N GLY A 300 -21.90 -0.68 4.09
CA GLY A 300 -23.11 0.01 4.53
C GLY A 300 -22.88 1.04 5.65
N LEU A 301 -21.67 1.60 5.73
CA LEU A 301 -21.28 2.61 6.74
C LEU A 301 -21.55 4.06 6.27
N ASP A 302 -22.53 4.26 5.38
CA ASP A 302 -22.73 5.53 4.66
C ASP A 302 -23.15 6.70 5.58
N THR A 303 -23.86 6.45 6.68
CA THR A 303 -24.39 7.56 7.50
C THR A 303 -23.41 8.14 8.53
N ALA A 304 -22.36 7.40 8.90
CA ALA A 304 -21.30 7.90 9.78
C ALA A 304 -20.12 8.49 9.00
N GLY A 305 -19.95 8.07 7.74
CA GLY A 305 -18.89 8.55 6.85
C GLY A 305 -19.06 10.02 6.45
N ASP A 306 -20.29 10.44 6.16
CA ASP A 306 -20.56 11.81 5.68
C ASP A 306 -20.29 12.88 6.75
N ALA A 307 -20.60 12.60 8.01
CA ALA A 307 -20.33 13.52 9.13
C ALA A 307 -18.83 13.66 9.42
N LEU A 308 -18.06 12.56 9.34
CA LEU A 308 -16.61 12.58 9.48
C LEU A 308 -15.93 13.20 8.25
N ARG A 309 -16.51 13.04 7.05
CA ARG A 309 -16.05 13.64 5.80
C ARG A 309 -16.25 15.15 5.80
N GLU A 310 -17.43 15.65 6.20
CA GLU A 310 -17.69 17.09 6.39
C GLU A 310 -16.78 17.68 7.48
N GLN A 311 -16.58 16.97 8.60
CA GLN A 311 -15.67 17.42 9.66
C GLN A 311 -14.20 17.44 9.20
N TYR A 312 -13.78 16.50 8.37
CA TYR A 312 -12.42 16.45 7.82
C TYR A 312 -12.19 17.51 6.72
N ILE A 313 -13.17 17.74 5.84
CA ILE A 313 -13.14 18.79 4.81
C ILE A 313 -13.17 20.18 5.46
N GLN A 314 -13.98 20.38 6.51
CA GLN A 314 -13.96 21.63 7.28
C GLN A 314 -12.62 21.85 7.99
N ASN A 315 -11.99 20.79 8.53
CA ASN A 315 -10.65 20.89 9.12
C ASN A 315 -9.56 21.23 8.08
N ILE A 316 -9.69 20.74 6.83
CA ILE A 316 -8.76 21.09 5.73
C ILE A 316 -9.00 22.53 5.24
N GLN A 317 -10.23 23.02 5.23
CA GLN A 317 -10.51 24.42 4.89
C GLN A 317 -10.10 25.40 6.01
N PHE A 318 -10.17 25.00 7.28
CA PHE A 318 -9.74 25.83 8.41
C PHE A 318 -8.21 25.98 8.50
N VAL A 319 -7.45 25.02 7.98
CA VAL A 319 -5.98 25.09 7.90
C VAL A 319 -5.51 25.97 6.72
N ASN A 320 -6.37 26.20 5.71
CA ASN A 320 -6.00 26.95 4.50
C ASN A 320 -6.52 28.40 4.45
N VAL A 321 -7.16 28.91 5.51
CA VAL A 321 -7.55 30.32 5.62
C VAL A 321 -7.09 30.90 6.96
N VAL A 322 -5.83 31.31 7.02
CA VAL A 322 -5.35 32.31 7.99
C VAL A 322 -4.83 33.52 7.22
N PRO A 323 -5.51 34.68 7.29
CA PRO A 323 -4.89 35.94 6.91
C PRO A 323 -3.93 36.40 8.01
N LYS A 324 -2.79 36.96 7.59
CA LYS A 324 -1.76 37.53 8.46
C LYS A 324 -2.35 38.63 9.36
N ARG A 325 -2.03 38.50 10.66
CA ARG A 325 -2.00 39.51 11.75
C ARG A 325 -3.35 40.13 12.20
N GLN A 326 -3.77 39.78 13.42
CA GLN A 326 -3.89 40.73 14.53
C GLN A 326 -4.12 39.99 15.88
N ASN A 327 -3.50 40.53 16.94
CA ASN A 327 -3.73 40.19 18.33
C ASN A 327 -5.22 40.23 18.68
N VAL A 328 -5.71 39.30 19.52
CA VAL A 328 -6.45 39.54 20.77
C VAL A 328 -6.78 38.20 21.44
N VAL A 329 -6.70 38.25 22.77
CA VAL A 329 -6.88 37.25 23.81
C VAL A 329 -8.28 36.60 23.82
N SER A 330 -8.34 35.35 24.29
CA SER A 330 -9.50 34.57 24.79
C SER A 330 -10.07 33.54 23.81
N GLN A 331 -9.95 32.25 24.15
CA GLN A 331 -11.09 31.45 24.62
C GLN A 331 -10.65 30.05 25.05
N THR A 332 -10.29 29.96 26.32
CA THR A 332 -10.34 28.74 27.13
C THR A 332 -11.79 28.57 27.57
N TRP A 333 -12.46 27.48 27.18
CA TRP A 333 -13.61 26.80 27.83
C TRP A 333 -14.52 26.16 26.77
N LEU A 334 -14.38 24.85 26.54
CA LEU A 334 -15.47 23.90 26.19
C LEU A 334 -14.90 22.52 25.81
N CYS A 335 -14.22 21.85 26.74
CA CYS A 335 -13.84 20.43 26.54
C CYS A 335 -13.94 19.62 27.83
N LYS A 336 -15.07 19.73 28.54
CA LYS A 336 -15.30 18.99 29.80
C LYS A 336 -16.64 18.26 29.89
N LYS A 337 -17.23 17.85 28.76
CA LYS A 337 -18.49 17.08 28.78
C LYS A 337 -18.68 16.13 27.58
N ARG A 338 -17.72 15.25 27.33
CA ARG A 338 -17.91 14.16 26.34
C ARG A 338 -17.09 12.89 26.65
N HIS A 339 -17.04 12.48 27.91
CA HIS A 339 -16.32 11.28 28.35
C HIS A 339 -17.17 10.28 29.16
N ALA A 340 -18.49 10.27 28.94
CA ALA A 340 -19.38 9.41 29.72
C ALA A 340 -20.50 8.78 28.89
N GLN A 341 -20.22 8.27 27.68
CA GLN A 341 -21.11 7.28 27.04
C GLN A 341 -20.44 6.61 25.85
N GLU A 342 -19.55 5.65 26.10
CA GLU A 342 -19.20 4.57 25.14
C GLU A 342 -18.32 3.53 25.84
N ALA A 343 -18.87 2.93 26.88
CA ALA A 343 -18.37 1.70 27.47
C ALA A 343 -19.42 0.61 27.20
N LYS A 344 -19.30 -0.08 26.06
CA LYS A 344 -19.77 -1.45 25.78
C LYS A 344 -19.70 -1.75 24.28
N CYS A 345 -18.55 -2.26 23.82
CA CYS A 345 -18.45 -3.22 22.71
C CYS A 345 -17.09 -3.92 22.81
N ARG A 346 -17.08 -5.12 23.39
CA ARG A 346 -15.94 -6.06 23.28
C ARG A 346 -16.17 -6.90 22.03
N VAL A 347 -15.22 -6.90 21.10
CA VAL A 347 -15.07 -7.98 20.11
C VAL A 347 -13.60 -8.40 20.11
N PRO A 348 -13.27 -9.63 20.53
CA PRO A 348 -11.95 -10.21 20.29
C PRO A 348 -11.92 -10.90 18.91
N ASN A 349 -10.72 -11.10 18.36
CA ASN A 349 -10.40 -11.97 17.21
C ASN A 349 -10.24 -11.33 15.81
N VAL A 350 -9.56 -10.18 15.73
CA VAL A 350 -8.97 -9.72 14.44
C VAL A 350 -7.57 -10.32 14.21
N ALA A 351 -6.90 -10.81 15.27
CA ALA A 351 -5.51 -11.27 15.20
C ALA A 351 -5.30 -12.63 14.50
N VAL A 352 -6.30 -13.52 14.48
CA VAL A 352 -6.14 -14.90 13.98
C VAL A 352 -6.24 -14.99 12.45
N VAL A 353 -7.00 -14.09 11.81
CA VAL A 353 -7.16 -14.07 10.34
C VAL A 353 -5.89 -13.59 9.63
N TYR A 354 -5.06 -12.78 10.32
CA TYR A 354 -3.87 -12.17 9.71
C TYR A 354 -2.67 -13.12 9.61
N ILE A 355 -2.62 -14.19 10.42
CA ILE A 355 -1.51 -15.14 10.42
C ILE A 355 -1.63 -16.14 9.25
N GLN A 356 -2.85 -16.55 8.88
CA GLN A 356 -3.06 -17.53 7.79
C GLN A 356 -2.80 -16.97 6.38
N CYS A 357 -3.08 -15.69 6.11
CA CYS A 357 -2.81 -15.09 4.79
C CYS A 357 -1.30 -14.95 4.50
N ASN A 358 -0.45 -14.93 5.52
CA ASN A 358 0.99 -14.73 5.36
C ASN A 358 1.78 -16.01 5.17
N VAL A 359 1.29 -17.14 5.70
CA VAL A 359 1.90 -18.45 5.46
C VAL A 359 1.70 -18.89 4.00
N PHE A 360 0.58 -18.52 3.37
CA PHE A 360 0.30 -18.88 1.98
C PHE A 360 1.14 -18.11 0.95
N PHE A 361 1.61 -16.90 1.28
CA PHE A 361 2.42 -16.08 0.38
C PHE A 361 3.91 -16.46 0.39
N ILE A 362 4.39 -17.11 1.47
CA ILE A 362 5.78 -17.55 1.59
C ILE A 362 6.04 -18.87 0.83
N VAL A 363 5.02 -19.73 0.70
CA VAL A 363 5.15 -20.99 -0.05
C VAL A 363 5.20 -20.78 -1.57
N VAL A 364 4.65 -19.67 -2.08
CA VAL A 364 4.65 -19.34 -3.52
C VAL A 364 5.93 -18.62 -3.97
N LEU A 365 6.77 -18.17 -3.04
CA LEU A 365 8.07 -17.52 -3.34
C LEU A 365 9.29 -18.44 -3.16
N MET A 366 9.08 -19.73 -2.87
CA MET A 366 10.14 -20.74 -2.76
C MET A 366 10.01 -21.90 -3.77
N GLN A 367 9.26 -21.68 -4.85
CA GLN A 367 9.25 -22.48 -6.08
C GLN A 367 9.37 -21.53 -7.27
#